data_AF-A0A174KN82-F1
#
_entry.id   AF-A0A174KN82-F1
#
_cell.length_a   1.000
_cell.length_b   1.000
_cell.length_c   1.000
_cell.angle_alpha   90.00
_cell.angle_beta   90.00
_cell.angle_gamma   90.00
#
_symmetry.space_group_name_H-M   'P 1'
#
loop_
_entity.id
_entity.type
_entity.pdbx_description
1 polymer ?
#
loop_
_entity_poly.entity_id
_entity_poly.type
_entity_poly.pdbx_seq_one_letter_code
_entity_poly.pdbx_strand_id
1 'polypeptide(L)' 'MGQLPQDPIMLYSVINTKLRDFYSSLEVLCEDMGLSEEELKEKLSSAGFEYDKDRNQFI' A
#
# COMPACT_ATOMS: atom_id res chain seq x y z
N MET A 1 -7.97 -8.26 -14.71
CA MET A 1 -7.54 -7.27 -13.70
C MET A 1 -7.44 -8.02 -12.38
N GLY A 2 -6.23 -8.25 -11.89
CA GLY A 2 -6.06 -8.89 -10.58
C GLY A 2 -6.48 -7.90 -9.52
N GLN A 3 -7.64 -8.12 -8.88
CA GLN A 3 -8.06 -7.32 -7.74
C GLN A 3 -7.01 -7.42 -6.64
N LEU A 4 -6.71 -6.29 -6.00
CA LEU A 4 -5.94 -6.30 -4.76
C LEU A 4 -6.67 -7.15 -3.70
N PRO A 5 -5.92 -7.84 -2.82
CA PRO A 5 -6.51 -8.55 -1.71
C PRO A 5 -7.40 -7.62 -0.87
N GLN A 6 -8.56 -8.13 -0.44
CA GLN A 6 -9.43 -7.40 0.47
C GLN A 6 -9.05 -7.61 1.93
N ASP A 7 -8.45 -8.75 2.24
CA ASP A 7 -7.87 -9.04 3.55
C ASP A 7 -6.73 -8.05 3.85
N PRO A 8 -6.78 -7.32 4.97
CA PRO A 8 -5.79 -6.29 5.28
C PRO A 8 -4.36 -6.81 5.40
N ILE A 9 -4.16 -8.05 5.89
CA ILE A 9 -2.81 -8.63 6.07
C ILE A 9 -2.20 -9.01 4.72
N MET A 10 -3.01 -9.58 3.82
CA MET A 10 -2.57 -9.83 2.45
C MET A 10 -2.36 -8.55 1.66
N LEU A 11 -3.23 -7.55 1.85
CA LEU A 11 -3.08 -6.23 1.22
C LEU A 11 -1.77 -5.58 1.66
N TYR A 12 -1.49 -5.55 2.96
CA TYR A 12 -0.23 -5.08 3.54
C TYR A 12 0.98 -5.72 2.86
N SER A 13 0.99 -7.06 2.76
CA SER A 13 2.10 -7.81 2.17
C SER A 13 2.32 -7.47 0.70
N VAL A 14 1.23 -7.36 -0.08
CA VAL A 14 1.29 -7.02 -1.52
C VAL A 14 1.78 -5.59 -1.72
N ILE A 15 1.26 -4.63 -0.95
CA ILE A 15 1.65 -3.22 -1.08
C ILE A 15 3.11 -3.03 -0.69
N ASN A 16 3.56 -3.60 0.43
CA ASN A 16 4.97 -3.50 0.83
C ASN A 16 5.93 -4.18 -0.16
N THR A 17 5.54 -5.32 -0.72
CA THR A 17 6.33 -5.97 -1.78
C THR A 17 6.45 -5.06 -2.99
N LYS A 18 5.34 -4.43 -3.40
CA LYS A 18 5.33 -3.51 -4.53
C LYS A 18 6.18 -2.26 -4.29
N LEU A 19 6.04 -1.64 -3.13
CA LEU A 19 6.84 -0.48 -2.73
C LEU A 19 8.34 -0.81 -2.70
N ARG A 20 8.72 -2.00 -2.23
CA ARG A 20 10.13 -2.40 -2.19
C ARG A 20 10.70 -2.64 -3.59
N ASP A 21 9.97 -3.36 -4.44
CA ASP A 21 10.54 -3.93 -5.65
C ASP A 21 10.30 -3.07 -6.91
N PHE A 22 9.27 -2.20 -6.90
CA PHE A 22 8.81 -1.51 -8.12
C PHE A 22 8.57 0.00 -8.00
N TYR A 23 8.33 0.56 -6.81
CA TYR A 23 7.88 1.96 -6.68
C TYR A 23 8.70 2.77 -5.68
N SER A 24 9.07 4.01 -6.03
CA SER A 24 9.85 4.90 -5.17
C SER A 24 9.07 5.53 -4.03
N SER A 25 7.74 5.52 -4.10
CA SER A 25 6.84 6.05 -3.08
C SER A 25 5.44 5.43 -3.20
N LEU A 26 4.62 5.62 -2.17
CA LEU A 26 3.21 5.25 -2.19
C LEU A 26 2.41 6.00 -3.25
N GLU A 27 2.71 7.29 -3.43
CA GLU A 27 2.09 8.14 -4.46
C GLU A 27 2.26 7.55 -5.86
N VAL A 28 3.49 7.19 -6.26
CA VAL A 28 3.77 6.61 -7.59
C VAL A 28 3.07 5.25 -7.76
N LEU A 29 3.02 4.42 -6.71
CA LEU A 29 2.28 3.16 -6.72
C LEU A 29 0.78 3.42 -6.96
N CYS A 30 0.20 4.36 -6.22
CA CYS A 30 -1.22 4.68 -6.30
C CYS A 30 -1.60 5.26 -7.66
N GLU A 31 -0.78 6.15 -8.23
CA GLU A 31 -1.00 6.69 -9.58
C GLU A 31 -0.97 5.60 -10.66
N ASP A 32 0.05 4.74 -10.66
CA ASP A 32 0.19 3.66 -11.65
C ASP A 32 -0.91 2.59 -11.54
N MET A 33 -1.32 2.27 -10.31
CA MET A 33 -2.35 1.27 -10.04
C MET A 33 -3.79 1.84 -10.05
N GLY A 34 -3.96 3.16 -10.17
CA GLY A 34 -5.27 3.82 -10.11
C GLY A 34 -5.97 3.67 -8.75
N LEU A 35 -5.20 3.76 -7.66
CA LEU A 35 -5.68 3.65 -6.28
C LEU A 35 -5.75 5.02 -5.62
N SER A 36 -6.68 5.20 -4.70
CA SER A 36 -6.64 6.33 -3.76
C SER A 36 -5.62 6.03 -2.65
N GLU A 37 -4.63 6.89 -2.51
CA GLU A 37 -3.65 6.81 -1.41
C GLU A 37 -4.34 6.93 -0.05
N GLU A 38 -5.33 7.80 0.07
CA GLU A 38 -6.11 8.03 1.30
C GLU A 38 -6.89 6.78 1.69
N GLU A 39 -7.68 6.21 0.78
CA GLU A 39 -8.46 4.99 1.07
C GLU A 39 -7.57 3.80 1.41
N LEU A 40 -6.41 3.69 0.77
CA LEU A 40 -5.44 2.63 1.04
C LEU A 40 -4.85 2.77 2.44
N LYS A 41 -4.48 3.99 2.83
CA LYS A 41 -3.99 4.28 4.19
C LYS A 41 -5.08 4.04 5.24
N GLU A 42 -6.29 4.53 5.04
CA GLU A 42 -7.40 4.32 5.97
C GLU A 42 -7.69 2.83 6.18
N LYS A 43 -7.70 2.05 5.09
CA LYS A 43 -7.94 0.60 5.16
C LYS A 43 -6.86 -0.13 5.94
N LEU A 44 -5.59 0.21 5.72
CA LEU A 44 -4.46 -0.42 6.39
C LEU A 44 -4.30 0.08 7.84
N SER A 45 -4.57 1.36 8.11
CA SER A 45 -4.59 1.95 9.46
C SER A 45 -5.70 1.36 10.33
N SER A 46 -6.87 1.08 9.74
CA SER A 46 -7.95 0.35 10.43
C SER A 46 -7.55 -1.07 10.86
N ALA A 47 -6.51 -1.64 10.25
CA ALA A 47 -5.92 -2.93 10.63
C ALA A 47 -4.65 -2.78 11.49
N GLY A 48 -4.26 -1.55 11.85
CA GLY A 48 -3.12 -1.23 12.69
C GLY A 48 -1.81 -0.96 11.95
N PHE A 49 -1.84 -0.75 10.63
CA PHE A 49 -0.65 -0.45 9.82
C PHE A 49 -0.59 1.00 9.38
N GLU A 50 0.57 1.63 9.54
CA GLU A 50 0.79 3.03 9.16
C GLU A 50 1.88 3.15 8.08
N TYR A 51 1.72 4.07 7.14
CA TYR A 51 2.72 4.29 6.10
C TYR A 51 3.90 5.14 6.62
N ASP A 52 5.09 4.55 6.63
CA ASP A 52 6.36 5.22 6.91
C ASP A 52 6.99 5.66 5.58
N LYS A 53 7.01 6.99 5.35
CA LYS A 53 7.55 7.60 4.14
C LYS A 53 9.07 7.48 4.04
N ASP A 54 9.78 7.53 5.17
CA ASP A 54 11.25 7.45 5.18
C ASP A 54 11.71 6.04 4.82
N ARG A 55 10.93 5.03 5.23
CA ARG A 55 11.17 3.62 4.92
C ARG A 55 10.49 3.12 3.64
N ASN A 56 9.63 3.94 3.04
CA ASN A 56 8.77 3.60 1.92
C ASN A 56 8.01 2.27 2.11
N GLN A 57 7.38 2.08 3.27
CA GLN A 57 6.61 0.87 3.58
C GLN A 57 5.57 1.13 4.68
N PHE A 58 4.58 0.25 4.77
CA PHE A 58 3.69 0.16 5.93
C PHE A 58 4.35 -0.61 7.07
N ILE A 59 4.18 -0.13 8.31
CA ILE A 59 4.69 -0.75 9.56
C ILE A 59 3.58 -1.09 10.53
#